data_AF-A0A1J4SD91-F1
#
_entry.id   AF-A0A1J4SD91-F1
#
_cell.length_a   1.000
_cell.length_b   1.000
_cell.length_c   1.000
_cell.angle_alpha   90.00
_cell.angle_beta   90.00
_cell.angle_gamma   90.00
#
_symmetry.space_group_name_H-M   'P 1'
#
loop_
_entity.id
_entity.type
_entity.pdbx_description
1 polymer ?
#
loop_
_entity_poly.entity_id
_entity_poly.type
_entity_poly.pdbx_seq_one_letter_code
_entity_poly.pdbx_strand_id
1 'polypeptide(L)'
;MQNLFNELKTLLEKDNRLVIEGKLLKNKVIELALKLDSELLKLLLKNESIKKHFFQEVEGALVFDKIKFQKFVSNKAFLPDSYTSFKNKIGLVTENEEYLSESKEVVLTWPYKDCVLEGGMEKEDEKRAEIFYNEILAPDEIDRLLEPKVLTNFKRIDKDGEHKVKEKIIFLDFLRMVLRYSFCAFCRRGSS
;
A
#
# COMPACT_ATOMS: atom_id res chain seq x y z
N MET A 1 22.70 23.80 18.14
CA MET A 1 21.32 23.85 17.59
C MET A 1 20.22 23.74 18.64
N GLN A 2 20.40 23.07 19.79
CA GLN A 2 19.35 22.96 20.83
C GLN A 2 18.92 24.31 21.46
N ASN A 3 19.77 25.34 21.44
CA ASN A 3 19.47 26.64 22.05
C ASN A 3 18.44 27.46 21.27
N LEU A 4 18.55 27.54 19.94
CA LEU A 4 17.63 28.32 19.10
C LEU A 4 16.19 27.80 19.20
N PHE A 5 16.05 26.49 19.39
CA PHE A 5 14.77 25.83 19.57
C PHE A 5 14.07 26.28 20.87
N ASN A 6 14.75 26.14 22.00
CA ASN A 6 14.21 26.53 23.31
C ASN A 6 13.94 28.03 23.37
N GLU A 7 14.79 28.84 22.74
CA GLU A 7 14.59 30.28 22.62
C GLU A 7 13.33 30.63 21.82
N LEU A 8 13.11 29.99 20.66
CA LEU A 8 11.91 30.24 19.87
C LEU A 8 10.66 29.75 20.60
N LYS A 9 10.70 28.58 21.26
CA LYS A 9 9.59 28.05 22.04
C LYS A 9 9.19 28.99 23.18
N THR A 10 10.15 29.41 23.99
CA THR A 10 9.91 30.37 25.11
C THR A 10 9.45 31.73 24.63
N LEU A 11 9.80 32.14 23.40
CA LEU A 11 9.27 33.35 22.78
C LEU A 11 7.82 33.18 22.35
N LEU A 12 7.49 32.12 21.63
CA LEU A 12 6.13 31.85 21.17
C LEU A 12 5.16 31.60 22.34
N GLU A 13 5.64 31.04 23.46
CA GLU A 13 4.85 30.86 24.69
C GLU A 13 4.44 32.18 25.37
N LYS A 14 5.16 33.29 25.12
CA LYS A 14 4.78 34.62 25.65
C LYS A 14 3.55 35.19 24.97
N ASP A 15 3.18 34.67 23.80
CA ASP A 15 1.99 35.09 23.09
C ASP A 15 0.80 34.18 23.44
N ASN A 16 -0.09 34.71 24.28
CA ASN A 16 -1.31 34.03 24.71
C ASN A 16 -2.24 33.64 23.54
N ARG A 17 -2.06 34.22 22.34
CA ARG A 17 -2.84 33.85 21.15
C ARG A 17 -2.40 32.53 20.56
N LEU A 18 -1.14 32.13 20.79
CA LEU A 18 -0.50 30.94 20.21
C LEU A 18 -0.59 29.72 21.13
N VAL A 19 -0.93 29.93 22.40
CA VAL A 19 -0.98 28.90 23.44
C VAL A 19 -2.42 28.62 23.83
N ILE A 20 -2.82 27.34 23.80
CA ILE A 20 -4.05 26.85 24.42
C ILE A 20 -3.66 25.75 25.40
N GLU A 21 -4.09 25.85 26.67
CA GLU A 21 -3.83 24.84 27.71
C GLU A 21 -2.33 24.52 27.91
N GLY A 22 -1.46 25.52 27.77
CA GLY A 22 0.00 25.34 27.90
C GLY A 22 0.67 24.65 26.71
N LYS A 23 -0.08 24.41 25.60
CA LYS A 23 0.42 23.80 24.38
C LYS A 23 0.38 24.77 23.21
N LEU A 24 1.50 24.87 22.49
CA LEU A 24 1.63 25.72 21.29
C LEU A 24 0.87 25.12 20.10
N LEU A 25 0.03 25.94 19.46
CA LEU A 25 -0.71 25.57 18.27
C LEU A 25 0.11 25.77 17.00
N LYS A 26 0.73 24.70 16.47
CA LYS A 26 1.58 24.79 15.26
C LYS A 26 0.84 25.38 14.06
N ASN A 27 -0.40 24.95 13.85
CA ASN A 27 -1.21 25.42 12.71
C ASN A 27 -1.39 26.93 12.76
N LYS A 28 -1.64 27.48 13.95
CA LYS A 28 -1.84 28.91 14.15
C LYS A 28 -0.54 29.69 14.01
N VAL A 29 0.58 29.16 14.50
CA VAL A 29 1.92 29.75 14.30
C VAL A 29 2.26 29.82 12.80
N ILE A 30 2.02 28.74 12.07
CA ILE A 30 2.25 28.68 10.61
C ILE A 30 1.33 29.65 9.88
N GLU A 31 0.05 29.71 10.25
CA GLU A 31 -0.92 30.63 9.66
C GLU A 31 -0.52 32.09 9.85
N LEU A 32 -0.14 32.49 11.08
CA LEU A 32 0.30 33.86 11.38
C LEU A 32 1.62 34.20 10.69
N ALA A 33 2.54 33.23 10.56
CA ALA A 33 3.78 33.42 9.81
C ALA A 33 3.52 33.62 8.31
N LEU A 34 2.55 32.91 7.73
CA LEU A 34 2.14 33.09 6.33
C LEU A 34 1.43 34.42 6.10
N LYS A 35 0.62 34.87 7.08
CA LYS A 35 -0.07 36.16 7.07
C LYS A 35 0.84 37.36 7.39
N LEU A 36 2.12 37.12 7.70
CA LEU A 36 3.08 38.16 8.10
C LEU A 36 2.54 39.02 9.26
N ASP A 37 1.99 38.36 10.27
CA ASP A 37 1.40 39.06 11.40
C ASP A 37 2.40 40.00 12.08
N SER A 38 1.99 41.24 12.30
CA SER A 38 2.88 42.29 12.81
C SER A 38 3.30 42.07 14.27
N GLU A 39 2.47 41.42 15.10
CA GLU A 39 2.82 41.11 16.49
C GLU A 39 3.81 39.96 16.55
N LEU A 40 3.60 38.90 15.75
CA LEU A 40 4.53 37.79 15.63
C LEU A 40 5.90 38.26 15.14
N LEU A 41 5.95 39.09 14.08
CA LEU A 41 7.22 39.60 13.56
C LEU A 41 7.96 40.49 14.58
N LYS A 42 7.24 41.36 15.29
CA LYS A 42 7.83 42.15 16.39
C LYS A 42 8.42 41.27 17.48
N LEU A 43 7.75 40.16 17.80
CA LEU A 43 8.20 39.23 18.81
C LEU A 43 9.45 38.47 18.37
N LEU A 44 9.52 38.04 17.10
CA LEU A 44 10.70 37.40 16.51
C LEU A 44 11.91 38.34 16.41
N LEU A 45 11.68 39.63 16.16
CA LEU A 45 12.74 40.65 16.07
C LEU A 45 13.40 40.98 17.42
N LYS A 46 12.76 40.67 18.56
CA LYS A 46 13.31 40.96 19.90
C LYS A 46 14.53 40.11 20.26
N ASN A 47 14.72 38.95 19.62
CA ASN A 47 15.86 38.07 19.90
C ASN A 47 16.82 38.07 18.70
N GLU A 48 18.09 38.42 18.97
CA GLU A 48 19.13 38.52 17.94
C GLU A 48 19.44 37.19 17.25
N SER A 49 19.42 36.07 17.97
CA SER A 49 19.68 34.73 17.42
C SER A 49 18.63 34.35 16.38
N ILE A 50 17.36 34.60 16.70
CA ILE A 50 16.20 34.33 15.83
C ILE A 50 16.20 35.29 14.65
N LYS A 51 16.49 36.57 14.91
CA LYS A 51 16.62 37.59 13.86
C LYS A 51 17.65 37.16 12.81
N LYS A 52 18.85 36.74 13.21
CA LYS A 52 19.91 36.29 12.29
C LYS A 52 19.54 35.04 11.49
N HIS A 53 18.70 34.16 12.04
CA HIS A 53 18.36 32.89 11.39
C HIS A 53 17.19 32.99 10.39
N PHE A 54 16.17 33.79 10.72
CA PHE A 54 14.91 33.87 9.97
C PHE A 54 14.73 35.17 9.18
N PHE A 55 15.59 36.17 9.39
CA PHE A 55 15.58 37.39 8.61
C PHE A 55 16.87 37.51 7.80
N GLN A 56 16.71 37.99 6.58
CA GLN A 56 17.81 38.29 5.67
C GLN A 56 17.83 39.79 5.42
N GLU A 57 19.01 40.39 5.52
CA GLU A 57 19.21 41.80 5.20
C GLU A 57 19.47 41.94 3.70
N VAL A 58 18.65 42.74 3.03
CA VAL A 58 18.77 43.07 1.62
C VAL A 58 18.74 44.59 1.51
N GLU A 59 19.85 45.21 1.12
CA GLU A 59 19.97 46.66 0.91
C GLU A 59 19.49 47.51 2.12
N GLY A 60 19.71 47.03 3.35
CA GLY A 60 19.30 47.71 4.59
C GLY A 60 17.85 47.44 5.01
N ALA A 61 17.09 46.64 4.25
CA ALA A 61 15.77 46.14 4.63
C ALA A 61 15.86 44.70 5.18
N LEU A 62 15.20 44.46 6.31
CA LEU A 62 15.07 43.11 6.90
C LEU A 62 13.88 42.39 6.27
N VAL A 63 14.16 41.36 5.48
CA VAL A 63 13.17 40.50 4.84
C VAL A 63 12.98 39.23 5.66
N PHE A 64 11.73 38.90 6.02
CA PHE A 64 11.40 37.68 6.74
C PHE A 64 11.29 36.48 5.80
N ASP A 65 12.08 35.44 6.03
CA ASP A 65 12.02 34.20 5.27
C ASP A 65 10.92 33.26 5.82
N LYS A 66 9.70 33.48 5.30
CA LYS A 66 8.51 32.69 5.66
C LYS A 66 8.66 31.19 5.35
N ILE A 67 9.39 30.84 4.28
CA ILE A 67 9.54 29.44 3.86
C ILE A 67 10.45 28.71 4.83
N LYS A 68 11.59 29.33 5.18
CA LYS A 68 12.54 28.77 6.15
C LYS A 68 11.94 28.69 7.55
N PHE A 69 11.19 29.70 7.97
CA PHE A 69 10.46 29.67 9.25
C PHE A 69 9.41 28.55 9.27
N GLN A 70 8.59 28.42 8.22
CA GLN A 70 7.60 27.35 8.12
C GLN A 70 8.26 25.97 8.17
N LYS A 71 9.33 25.75 7.40
CA LYS A 71 10.11 24.50 7.42
C LYS A 71 10.64 24.19 8.81
N PHE A 72 11.17 25.19 9.51
CA PHE A 72 11.69 25.03 10.87
C PHE A 72 10.61 24.65 11.87
N VAL A 73 9.45 25.33 11.84
CA VAL A 73 8.31 25.05 12.73
C VAL A 73 7.64 23.71 12.41
N SER A 74 7.64 23.32 11.13
CA SER A 74 7.07 22.05 10.66
C SER A 74 7.94 20.83 10.96
N ASN A 75 9.23 21.03 11.24
CA ASN A 75 10.12 19.94 11.62
C ASN A 75 9.62 19.32 12.92
N LYS A 76 9.48 17.99 12.94
CA LYS A 76 8.97 17.23 14.09
C LYS A 76 9.77 17.41 15.37
N ALA A 77 11.03 17.81 15.28
CA ALA A 77 11.85 18.19 16.43
C ALA A 77 11.32 19.46 17.13
N PHE A 78 10.57 20.32 16.43
CA PHE A 78 10.14 21.62 16.94
C PHE A 78 8.92 21.51 17.88
N LEU A 79 8.00 20.56 17.65
CA LEU A 79 6.86 20.36 18.55
C LEU A 79 6.53 18.86 18.60
N PRO A 80 7.04 18.10 19.59
CA PRO A 80 6.70 16.70 19.73
C PRO A 80 5.23 16.56 20.15
N ASP A 81 4.37 16.07 19.26
CA ASP A 81 3.04 15.54 19.61
C ASP A 81 3.07 14.06 19.93
N SER A 82 4.23 13.42 19.83
CA SER A 82 4.39 11.98 19.97
C SER A 82 5.54 11.66 20.92
N TYR A 83 5.31 10.63 21.74
CA TYR A 83 6.26 10.03 22.68
C TYR A 83 7.55 9.52 21.98
N THR A 84 7.54 9.41 20.65
CA THR A 84 8.70 9.08 19.81
C THR A 84 8.89 10.13 18.72
N SER A 85 10.12 10.30 18.23
CA SER A 85 10.45 11.18 17.08
C SER A 85 9.84 10.70 15.76
N PHE A 86 9.45 9.42 15.68
CA PHE A 86 8.95 8.78 14.47
C PHE A 86 7.50 9.21 14.12
N LYS A 87 7.11 9.18 12.83
CA LYS A 87 5.68 9.23 12.47
C LYS A 87 5.03 7.93 12.93
N ASN A 88 3.74 7.95 13.28
CA ASN A 88 2.91 6.75 13.52
C ASN A 88 2.65 6.00 12.20
N LYS A 89 3.71 5.75 11.43
CA LYS A 89 3.71 5.06 10.15
C LYS A 89 4.99 4.23 10.11
N ILE A 90 4.82 2.93 9.87
CA ILE A 90 5.95 2.04 9.59
C ILE A 90 6.39 2.33 8.16
N GLY A 91 7.70 2.52 7.94
CA GLY A 91 8.21 2.82 6.61
C GLY A 91 9.72 3.00 6.58
N LEU A 92 10.24 3.06 5.36
CA LEU A 92 11.64 3.36 5.09
C LEU A 92 11.82 4.88 5.02
N VAL A 93 12.84 5.39 5.71
CA VAL A 93 13.18 6.81 5.76
C VAL A 93 14.59 7.04 5.23
N THR A 94 14.82 8.20 4.64
CA THR A 94 16.17 8.66 4.25
C THR A 94 16.95 9.12 5.49
N GLU A 95 18.24 9.40 5.34
CA GLU A 95 19.08 9.97 6.41
C GLU A 95 18.53 11.28 6.98
N ASN A 96 17.72 12.00 6.20
CA ASN A 96 17.05 13.25 6.60
C ASN A 96 15.69 13.03 7.28
N GLU A 97 15.34 11.80 7.68
CA GLU A 97 14.07 11.44 8.32
C GLU A 97 12.81 11.65 7.45
N GLU A 98 12.98 11.74 6.13
CA GLU A 98 11.88 11.85 5.17
C GLU A 98 11.46 10.45 4.71
N TYR A 99 10.15 10.19 4.68
CA TYR A 99 9.63 8.88 4.27
C TYR A 99 9.78 8.70 2.76
N LEU A 100 10.32 7.55 2.34
CA LEU A 100 10.43 7.22 0.91
C LEU A 100 9.06 7.16 0.22
N SER A 101 7.99 6.86 0.95
CA SER A 101 6.61 6.90 0.45
C SER A 101 6.07 8.30 0.17
N GLU A 102 6.69 9.35 0.72
CA GLU A 102 6.36 10.75 0.43
C GLU A 102 7.15 11.26 -0.79
N SER A 103 8.26 10.60 -1.14
CA SER A 103 8.99 10.85 -2.38
C SER A 103 8.29 10.18 -3.56
N LYS A 104 8.15 10.92 -4.67
CA LYS A 104 7.66 10.38 -5.95
C LYS A 104 8.75 9.73 -6.80
N GLU A 105 9.99 9.69 -6.29
CA GLU A 105 11.17 9.28 -7.06
C GLU A 105 11.44 7.78 -7.00
N VAL A 106 10.82 7.07 -6.05
CA VAL A 106 11.08 5.65 -5.80
C VAL A 106 9.79 4.85 -5.96
N VAL A 107 9.81 3.86 -6.85
CA VAL A 107 8.70 2.90 -7.04
C VAL A 107 9.14 1.54 -6.54
N LEU A 108 8.39 0.99 -5.57
CA LEU A 108 8.63 -0.35 -5.07
C LEU A 108 8.10 -1.37 -6.09
N THR A 109 9.01 -1.99 -6.84
CA THR A 109 8.67 -3.07 -7.78
C THR A 109 8.80 -4.41 -7.07
N TRP A 110 7.72 -5.19 -7.02
CA TRP A 110 7.71 -6.56 -6.51
C TRP A 110 7.58 -7.54 -7.68
N PRO A 111 8.70 -8.03 -8.26
CA PRO A 111 8.67 -8.85 -9.48
C PRO A 111 7.98 -10.22 -9.32
N TYR A 112 7.76 -10.68 -8.08
CA TYR A 112 7.19 -12.01 -7.79
C TYR A 112 5.84 -11.96 -7.06
N LYS A 113 5.17 -10.81 -7.05
CA LYS A 113 3.85 -10.67 -6.43
C LYS A 113 2.71 -11.16 -7.35
N ASP A 114 2.96 -11.22 -8.66
CA ASP A 114 1.99 -11.60 -9.69
C ASP A 114 2.16 -13.08 -10.03
N CYS A 115 1.70 -13.94 -9.12
CA CYS A 115 1.76 -15.39 -9.28
C CYS A 115 0.36 -16.02 -9.27
N VAL A 116 0.12 -16.96 -10.18
CA VAL A 116 -1.07 -17.80 -10.25
C VAL A 116 -0.80 -19.10 -9.51
N LEU A 117 -1.67 -19.43 -8.54
CA LEU A 117 -1.62 -20.70 -7.81
C LEU A 117 -2.43 -21.75 -8.57
N GLU A 118 -1.78 -22.85 -8.95
CA GLU A 118 -2.48 -24.04 -9.43
C GLU A 118 -3.08 -24.81 -8.24
N GLY A 119 -4.37 -24.58 -7.99
CA GLY A 119 -5.12 -25.26 -6.93
C GLY A 119 -5.73 -26.58 -7.41
N GLY A 120 -5.20 -27.71 -6.94
CA GLY A 120 -5.77 -29.04 -7.17
C GLY A 120 -6.43 -29.60 -5.91
N MET A 121 -7.71 -29.31 -5.68
CA MET A 121 -8.46 -29.91 -4.57
C MET A 121 -9.23 -31.15 -5.04
N GLU A 122 -8.80 -32.33 -4.60
CA GLU A 122 -9.63 -33.55 -4.65
C GLU A 122 -9.93 -34.14 -3.25
N LYS A 123 -9.05 -34.00 -2.24
CA LYS A 123 -9.26 -34.47 -0.86
C LYS A 123 -8.51 -33.62 0.17
N GLU A 124 -9.05 -33.51 1.39
CA GLU A 124 -8.58 -32.60 2.45
C GLU A 124 -7.28 -33.05 3.17
N ASP A 125 -6.90 -34.33 3.08
CA ASP A 125 -5.85 -34.93 3.94
C ASP A 125 -4.45 -35.06 3.30
N GLU A 126 -4.22 -34.55 2.09
CA GLU A 126 -2.93 -34.72 1.40
C GLU A 126 -2.09 -33.43 1.38
N LYS A 127 -0.91 -33.46 2.02
CA LYS A 127 0.11 -32.42 1.87
C LYS A 127 0.72 -32.53 0.48
N ARG A 128 0.33 -31.64 -0.43
CA ARG A 128 0.90 -31.58 -1.79
C ARG A 128 1.77 -30.33 -1.96
N ALA A 129 2.71 -30.41 -2.89
CA ALA A 129 3.49 -29.26 -3.34
C ALA A 129 2.62 -28.42 -4.29
N GLU A 130 2.02 -27.37 -3.78
CA GLU A 130 1.34 -26.37 -4.59
C GLU A 130 2.38 -25.57 -5.38
N ILE A 131 2.19 -25.47 -6.70
CA ILE A 131 3.10 -24.77 -7.60
C ILE A 131 2.56 -23.37 -7.86
N PHE A 132 3.40 -22.37 -7.63
CA PHE A 132 3.12 -20.98 -7.97
C PHE A 132 3.80 -20.64 -9.30
N TYR A 133 3.00 -20.32 -10.31
CA TYR A 133 3.51 -19.85 -11.60
C TYR A 133 3.57 -18.33 -11.60
N ASN A 134 4.73 -17.77 -11.93
CA ASN A 134 4.88 -16.33 -12.09
C ASN A 134 4.38 -15.90 -13.48
N GLU A 135 3.57 -14.85 -13.54
CA GLU A 135 2.96 -14.36 -14.79
C GLU A 135 3.99 -13.94 -15.84
N ILE A 136 5.17 -13.47 -15.43
CA ILE A 136 6.22 -12.98 -16.32
C ILE A 136 7.15 -14.12 -16.75
N LEU A 137 7.50 -15.02 -15.83
CA LEU A 137 8.49 -16.09 -16.09
C LEU A 137 7.89 -17.35 -16.71
N ALA A 138 6.61 -17.63 -16.49
CA ALA A 138 5.95 -18.86 -16.94
C ALA A 138 4.57 -18.59 -17.59
N PRO A 139 4.48 -17.74 -18.62
CA PRO A 139 3.21 -17.45 -19.29
C PRO A 139 2.61 -18.69 -19.97
N ASP A 140 3.44 -19.55 -20.57
CA ASP A 140 2.97 -20.75 -21.29
C ASP A 140 2.22 -21.75 -20.38
N GLU A 141 2.67 -21.92 -19.14
CA GLU A 141 2.00 -22.80 -18.17
C GLU A 141 0.66 -22.20 -17.70
N ILE A 142 0.60 -20.88 -17.55
CA ILE A 142 -0.64 -20.17 -17.19
C ILE A 142 -1.66 -20.29 -18.33
N ASP A 143 -1.23 -20.10 -19.57
CA ASP A 143 -2.10 -20.25 -20.74
C ASP A 143 -2.67 -21.67 -20.84
N ARG A 144 -1.84 -22.70 -20.61
CA ARG A 144 -2.29 -24.10 -20.55
C ARG A 144 -3.26 -24.39 -19.39
N LEU A 145 -3.06 -23.74 -18.25
CA LEU A 145 -3.97 -23.85 -17.11
C LEU A 145 -5.35 -23.28 -17.46
N LEU A 146 -5.37 -22.11 -18.11
CA LEU A 146 -6.58 -21.37 -18.49
C LEU A 146 -7.24 -21.86 -19.79
N GLU A 147 -6.51 -22.61 -20.62
CA GLU A 147 -7.03 -23.16 -21.88
C GLU A 147 -8.26 -24.05 -21.64
N PRO A 148 -9.34 -23.90 -22.43
CA PRO A 148 -10.52 -24.74 -22.31
C PRO A 148 -10.15 -26.22 -22.47
N LYS A 149 -10.47 -27.03 -21.46
CA LYS A 149 -10.14 -28.45 -21.49
C LYS A 149 -10.84 -29.15 -22.67
N VAL A 150 -10.10 -30.03 -23.33
CA VAL A 150 -10.53 -30.75 -24.56
C VAL A 150 -11.84 -31.51 -24.38
N LEU A 151 -12.12 -31.97 -23.15
CA LEU A 151 -13.32 -32.71 -22.81
C LEU A 151 -14.42 -31.77 -22.27
N THR A 152 -15.03 -31.00 -23.15
CA THR A 152 -16.21 -30.16 -22.85
C THR A 152 -17.44 -30.64 -23.62
N ASN A 153 -18.64 -30.36 -23.09
CA ASN A 153 -19.93 -30.63 -23.76
C ASN A 153 -20.32 -32.11 -23.95
N PHE A 154 -20.15 -32.95 -22.94
CA PHE A 154 -20.69 -34.31 -22.96
C PHE A 154 -22.22 -34.32 -23.10
N LYS A 155 -22.71 -35.08 -24.08
CA LYS A 155 -24.13 -35.39 -24.26
C LYS A 155 -24.35 -36.88 -24.04
N ARG A 156 -25.41 -37.23 -23.32
CA ARG A 156 -25.86 -38.61 -23.18
C ARG A 156 -26.93 -38.88 -24.23
N ILE A 157 -26.82 -39.97 -24.97
CA ILE A 157 -27.80 -40.39 -25.97
C ILE A 157 -28.44 -41.69 -25.48
N ASP A 158 -29.75 -41.66 -25.25
CA ASP A 158 -30.56 -42.85 -24.96
C ASP A 158 -31.56 -43.08 -26.12
N LYS A 159 -32.42 -44.11 -26.05
CA LYS A 159 -33.37 -44.46 -27.12
C LYS A 159 -34.36 -43.33 -27.48
N ASP A 160 -34.60 -42.40 -26.54
CA ASP A 160 -35.56 -41.30 -26.67
C ASP A 160 -34.89 -39.95 -27.02
N GLY A 161 -33.58 -39.94 -27.33
CA GLY A 161 -32.85 -38.78 -27.86
C GLY A 161 -31.69 -38.26 -27.00
N GLU A 162 -31.24 -37.03 -27.30
CA GLU A 162 -30.11 -36.39 -26.63
C GLU A 162 -30.51 -35.74 -25.29
N HIS A 163 -29.82 -36.12 -24.21
CA HIS A 163 -29.95 -35.52 -22.88
C HIS A 163 -28.67 -34.77 -22.49
N LYS A 164 -28.82 -33.53 -22.01
CA LYS A 164 -27.71 -32.77 -21.42
C LYS A 164 -27.31 -33.38 -20.09
N VAL A 165 -26.04 -33.73 -19.93
CA VAL A 165 -25.51 -34.24 -18.66
C VAL A 165 -25.28 -33.05 -17.72
N LYS A 166 -25.93 -33.08 -16.54
CA LYS A 166 -25.85 -32.00 -15.54
C LYS A 166 -24.71 -32.19 -14.52
N GLU A 167 -24.05 -33.34 -14.51
CA GLU A 167 -22.97 -33.65 -13.57
C GLU A 167 -21.60 -33.38 -14.21
N LYS A 168 -20.66 -32.83 -13.42
CA LYS A 168 -19.24 -32.76 -13.79
C LYS A 168 -18.73 -34.20 -13.92
N ILE A 169 -18.56 -34.68 -15.14
CA ILE A 169 -17.99 -36.01 -15.39
C ILE A 169 -16.50 -35.94 -15.05
N ILE A 170 -16.10 -36.62 -13.98
CA ILE A 170 -14.70 -36.80 -13.60
C ILE A 170 -14.13 -37.93 -14.47
N PHE A 171 -12.85 -37.87 -14.86
CA PHE A 171 -12.22 -38.84 -15.77
C PHE A 171 -12.41 -40.31 -15.36
N LEU A 172 -12.54 -40.58 -14.05
CA LEU A 172 -12.84 -41.90 -13.50
C LEU A 172 -14.27 -42.40 -13.81
N ASP A 173 -15.25 -41.50 -13.86
CA ASP A 173 -16.63 -41.84 -14.21
C ASP A 173 -16.76 -42.15 -15.71
N PHE A 174 -15.94 -41.52 -16.55
CA PHE A 174 -15.85 -41.82 -17.98
C PHE A 174 -15.40 -43.27 -18.23
N LEU A 175 -14.32 -43.71 -17.55
CA LEU A 175 -13.81 -45.07 -17.68
C LEU A 175 -14.86 -46.11 -17.24
N ARG A 176 -15.60 -45.84 -16.16
CA ARG A 176 -16.73 -46.68 -15.72
C ARG A 176 -17.86 -46.69 -16.75
N MET A 177 -18.19 -45.57 -17.37
CA MET A 177 -19.27 -45.49 -18.37
C MET A 177 -18.92 -46.25 -19.66
N VAL A 178 -17.69 -46.10 -20.16
CA VAL A 178 -17.19 -46.82 -21.36
C VAL A 178 -17.14 -48.33 -21.12
N LEU A 179 -16.70 -48.76 -19.92
CA LEU A 179 -16.70 -50.18 -19.54
C LEU A 179 -18.12 -50.75 -19.42
N ARG A 180 -19.08 -49.98 -18.87
CA ARG A 180 -20.48 -50.43 -18.74
C ARG A 180 -21.17 -50.60 -20.09
N TYR A 181 -20.91 -49.68 -21.04
CA TYR A 181 -21.45 -49.79 -22.40
C TYR A 181 -20.85 -50.98 -23.16
N SER A 182 -19.56 -51.25 -22.99
CA SER A 182 -18.90 -52.40 -23.62
C SER A 182 -19.43 -53.73 -23.08
N PHE A 183 -19.74 -53.84 -21.78
CA PHE A 183 -20.36 -55.03 -21.19
C PHE A 183 -21.83 -55.24 -21.63
N CYS A 184 -22.59 -54.15 -21.77
CA CYS A 184 -23.99 -54.23 -22.21
C CYS A 184 -24.12 -54.59 -23.71
N ALA A 185 -23.17 -54.17 -24.55
CA ALA A 185 -23.09 -54.60 -25.94
C ALA A 185 -22.71 -56.09 -26.08
N PHE A 186 -21.94 -56.65 -25.15
CA PHE A 186 -21.55 -58.06 -25.16
C PHE A 186 -22.71 -58.99 -24.74
N CYS A 187 -23.51 -58.61 -23.74
CA CYS A 187 -24.69 -59.41 -23.33
C CYS A 187 -25.83 -59.44 -24.38
N ARG A 188 -25.91 -58.47 -25.31
CA ARG A 188 -26.95 -58.48 -26.36
C ARG A 188 -26.62 -59.32 -27.60
N ARG A 189 -25.42 -59.92 -27.68
CA ARG A 189 -25.04 -60.83 -28.77
C ARG A 189 -25.15 -62.32 -28.41
N GLY A 190 -25.70 -62.66 -27.24
CA GLY A 190 -25.83 -64.04 -26.75
C GLY A 190 -27.27 -64.49 -26.52
N SER A 191 -28.20 -64.17 -27.41
CA SER A 191 -29.58 -64.69 -27.38
C SER A 191 -30.13 -64.80 -28.81
N SER A 192 -29.57 -65.73 -29.58
CA SER A 192 -30.12 -66.29 -30.82
C SER A 192 -29.51 -67.67 -30.99
#